data_AF-A0A7S0RJY9-F1
#
_entry.id   AF-A0A7S0RJY9-F1
#
_cell.length_a   1.000
_cell.length_b   1.000
_cell.length_c   1.000
_cell.angle_alpha   90.00
_cell.angle_beta   90.00
_cell.angle_gamma   90.00
#
_symmetry.space_group_name_H-M   'P 1'
#
loop_
_entity.id
_entity.type
_entity.pdbx_description
1 polymer ?
#
loop_
_entity_poly.entity_id
_entity_poly.type
_entity_poly.pdbx_seq_one_letter_code
_entity_poly.pdbx_strand_id
1 'polypeptide(L)'
;VAEHEREVVINEAPTHIRAHLLKRSTQAEMEGRTKTVIVTKGRYYMPGVPQTDERALYLHIRPSSHCTTDAEMFTAVQAAVAEIVSVMAGGQRPAGAPGAPPAAPGAAYPGAPASYNAVPPPGSAPAAAAAAAGPPPQPIMVFVNIESPPPEFNLPERIKGPGGAYLGHIQTTTGTLVQLRGRGSVSMEGPD
;
A
#
# COMPACT_ATOMS: atom_id res chain seq x y z
N VAL A 1 -14.85 1.39 -36.40
CA VAL A 1 -13.68 1.70 -35.55
C VAL A 1 -13.66 0.63 -34.48
N ALA A 2 -12.76 -0.35 -34.57
CA ALA A 2 -12.71 -1.40 -33.57
C ALA A 2 -12.16 -0.75 -32.28
N GLU A 3 -13.03 -0.54 -31.30
CA GLU A 3 -12.61 -0.16 -29.96
C GLU A 3 -11.97 -1.40 -29.34
N HIS A 4 -10.64 -1.53 -29.42
CA HIS A 4 -9.91 -2.63 -28.77
C HIS A 4 -9.79 -2.43 -27.26
N GLU A 5 -10.61 -1.57 -26.65
CA GLU A 5 -10.62 -1.35 -25.22
C GLU A 5 -11.37 -2.49 -24.51
N ARG A 6 -10.86 -2.90 -23.36
CA ARG A 6 -11.50 -3.92 -22.52
C ARG A 6 -11.65 -3.43 -21.10
N GLU A 7 -12.72 -3.87 -20.46
CA GLU A 7 -13.02 -3.52 -19.07
C GLU A 7 -13.12 -4.80 -18.26
N VAL A 8 -12.40 -4.85 -17.14
CA VAL A 8 -12.39 -6.00 -16.24
C VAL A 8 -12.84 -5.54 -14.86
N VAL A 9 -14.00 -6.01 -14.41
CA VAL A 9 -14.53 -5.69 -13.08
C VAL A 9 -13.74 -6.46 -12.04
N ILE A 10 -13.16 -5.73 -11.08
CA ILE A 10 -12.35 -6.31 -10.00
C ILE A 10 -13.04 -6.18 -8.65
N ASN A 11 -14.28 -5.68 -8.61
CA ASN A 11 -15.00 -5.39 -7.37
C ASN A 11 -15.19 -6.62 -6.47
N GLU A 12 -15.51 -7.77 -7.06
CA GLU A 12 -15.73 -9.04 -6.35
C GLU A 12 -14.45 -9.82 -6.08
N ALA A 13 -13.30 -9.34 -6.57
CA ALA A 13 -12.03 -10.01 -6.34
C ALA A 13 -11.63 -9.94 -4.85
N PRO A 14 -10.94 -10.98 -4.33
CA PRO A 14 -10.45 -10.98 -2.96
C PRO A 14 -9.64 -9.71 -2.63
N THR A 15 -9.74 -9.19 -1.41
CA THR A 15 -9.07 -7.94 -1.00
C THR A 15 -7.58 -7.92 -1.31
N HIS A 16 -6.88 -9.05 -1.10
CA HIS A 16 -5.45 -9.15 -1.40
C HIS A 16 -5.15 -9.06 -2.90
N ILE A 17 -6.02 -9.61 -3.76
CA ILE A 17 -5.91 -9.49 -5.21
C ILE A 17 -6.21 -8.07 -5.68
N ARG A 18 -7.30 -7.45 -5.21
CA ARG A 18 -7.60 -6.04 -5.55
C ARG A 18 -6.45 -5.13 -5.17
N ALA A 19 -5.95 -5.25 -3.94
CA ALA A 19 -4.80 -4.48 -3.48
C ALA A 19 -3.54 -4.75 -4.31
N HIS A 20 -3.36 -5.94 -4.87
CA HIS A 20 -2.26 -6.25 -5.78
C HIS A 20 -2.46 -5.58 -7.15
N LEU A 21 -3.64 -5.70 -7.75
CA LEU A 21 -3.98 -5.14 -9.07
C LEU A 21 -4.03 -3.59 -9.07
N LEU A 22 -4.27 -2.98 -7.91
CA LEU A 22 -4.25 -1.53 -7.71
C LEU A 22 -2.84 -0.96 -7.49
N LYS A 23 -1.81 -1.81 -7.30
CA LYS A 23 -0.43 -1.33 -7.13
C LYS A 23 0.10 -0.81 -8.46
N ARG A 24 0.65 0.40 -8.43
CA ARG A 24 1.35 0.99 -9.59
C ARG A 24 2.46 0.07 -10.12
N SER A 25 3.23 -0.58 -9.24
CA SER A 25 4.29 -1.49 -9.68
C SER A 25 3.74 -2.69 -10.45
N THR A 26 2.67 -3.30 -9.96
CA THR A 26 1.99 -4.42 -10.62
C THR A 26 1.37 -3.98 -11.94
N GLN A 27 0.70 -2.83 -11.98
CA GLN A 27 0.17 -2.27 -13.22
C GLN A 27 1.29 -2.01 -14.24
N ALA A 28 2.37 -1.33 -13.85
CA ALA A 28 3.50 -1.04 -14.73
C ALA A 28 4.18 -2.31 -15.27
N GLU A 29 4.32 -3.35 -14.45
CA GLU A 29 4.84 -4.64 -14.91
C GLU A 29 3.91 -5.29 -15.94
N MET A 30 2.60 -5.32 -15.67
CA MET A 30 1.61 -5.88 -16.59
C MET A 30 1.58 -5.09 -17.89
N GLU A 31 1.48 -3.77 -17.82
CA GLU A 31 1.52 -2.84 -18.97
C GLU A 31 2.75 -3.06 -19.84
N GLY A 32 3.94 -3.21 -19.23
CA GLY A 32 5.19 -3.48 -19.94
C GLY A 32 5.22 -4.86 -20.61
N ARG A 33 4.68 -5.89 -19.96
CA ARG A 33 4.66 -7.27 -20.49
C ARG A 33 3.66 -7.45 -21.62
N THR A 34 2.48 -6.86 -21.50
CA THR A 34 1.39 -7.03 -22.46
C THR A 34 1.31 -5.93 -23.49
N LYS A 35 2.12 -4.87 -23.35
CA LYS A 35 2.09 -3.67 -24.21
C LYS A 35 0.71 -3.02 -24.21
N THR A 36 0.11 -2.91 -23.03
CA THR A 36 -1.19 -2.27 -22.80
C THR A 36 -1.07 -1.16 -21.77
N VAL A 37 -2.10 -0.35 -21.65
CA VAL A 37 -2.26 0.68 -20.61
C VAL A 37 -3.46 0.29 -19.77
N ILE A 38 -3.30 0.26 -18.45
CA ILE A 38 -4.32 -0.16 -17.48
C ILE A 38 -4.70 1.05 -16.63
N VAL A 39 -5.98 1.43 -16.67
CA VAL A 39 -6.52 2.57 -15.92
C VAL A 39 -7.57 2.07 -14.94
N THR A 40 -7.40 2.39 -13.66
CA THR A 40 -8.41 2.05 -12.64
C THR A 40 -9.56 3.06 -12.68
N LYS A 41 -10.81 2.59 -12.70
CA LYS A 41 -12.03 3.40 -12.70
C LYS A 41 -13.13 2.79 -11.80
N GLY A 42 -14.10 3.61 -11.46
CA GLY A 42 -15.26 3.21 -10.65
C GLY A 42 -15.00 3.22 -9.13
N ARG A 43 -16.03 2.86 -8.36
CA ARG A 43 -15.96 2.78 -6.90
C ARG A 43 -16.00 1.33 -6.42
N TYR A 44 -15.25 1.07 -5.36
CA TYR A 44 -15.35 -0.21 -4.67
C TYR A 44 -16.68 -0.28 -3.91
N TYR A 45 -17.47 -1.29 -4.21
CA TYR A 45 -18.66 -1.67 -3.46
C TYR A 45 -18.36 -2.92 -2.66
N MET A 46 -18.76 -2.90 -1.40
CA MET A 46 -18.63 -4.06 -0.52
C MET A 46 -19.51 -5.21 -1.04
N PRO A 47 -19.04 -6.47 -0.97
CA PRO A 47 -19.84 -7.61 -1.40
C PRO A 47 -21.16 -7.67 -0.61
N GLY A 48 -22.28 -7.71 -1.34
CA GLY A 48 -23.64 -7.74 -0.78
C GLY A 48 -24.34 -6.39 -0.65
N VAL A 49 -23.69 -5.27 -0.97
CA VAL A 49 -24.36 -3.96 -1.09
C VAL A 49 -24.89 -3.82 -2.53
N PRO A 50 -26.16 -3.42 -2.72
CA PRO A 50 -26.68 -3.16 -4.07
C PRO A 50 -25.83 -2.08 -4.75
N GLN A 51 -25.34 -2.39 -5.94
CA GLN A 51 -24.57 -1.47 -6.75
C GLN A 51 -25.47 -0.26 -7.10
N THR A 52 -25.04 0.94 -6.72
CA THR A 52 -25.73 2.20 -7.08
C THR A 52 -25.56 2.51 -8.58
N ASP A 53 -26.05 3.67 -9.04
CA ASP A 53 -25.93 4.14 -10.43
C ASP A 53 -24.48 4.30 -10.93
N GLU A 54 -23.47 4.34 -10.05
CA GLU A 54 -22.06 4.50 -10.41
C GLU A 54 -21.35 3.13 -10.55
N ARG A 55 -20.60 2.92 -11.65
CA ARG A 55 -19.97 1.63 -12.00
C ARG A 55 -19.05 1.09 -10.90
N ALA A 56 -19.19 -0.21 -10.59
CA ALA A 56 -18.32 -0.93 -9.67
C ALA A 56 -16.86 -0.97 -10.12
N LEU A 57 -15.93 -1.03 -9.16
CA LEU A 57 -14.49 -0.94 -9.38
C LEU A 57 -14.02 -1.85 -10.52
N TYR A 58 -13.44 -1.25 -11.54
CA TYR A 58 -13.01 -1.93 -12.76
C TYR A 58 -11.68 -1.37 -13.29
N LEU A 59 -10.99 -2.20 -14.07
CA LEU A 59 -9.78 -1.85 -14.79
C LEU A 59 -10.12 -1.69 -16.28
N HIS A 60 -9.78 -0.53 -16.83
CA HIS A 60 -9.91 -0.20 -18.24
C HIS A 60 -8.56 -0.47 -18.92
N ILE A 61 -8.53 -1.38 -19.86
CA ILE A 61 -7.33 -1.84 -20.56
C ILE A 61 -7.38 -1.32 -21.99
N ARG A 62 -6.32 -0.65 -22.41
CA ARG A 62 -6.15 -0.14 -23.77
C ARG A 62 -4.87 -0.67 -24.38
N PRO A 63 -4.80 -0.88 -25.70
CA PRO A 63 -3.54 -1.19 -26.35
C PRO A 63 -2.57 -0.01 -26.21
N SER A 64 -1.28 -0.28 -26.09
CA SER A 64 -0.27 0.78 -26.11
C SER A 64 -0.18 1.41 -27.49
N SER A 65 0.24 2.69 -27.55
CA SER A 65 0.46 3.42 -28.80
C SER A 65 1.53 2.79 -29.71
N HIS A 66 2.28 1.81 -29.21
CA HIS A 66 3.30 1.08 -29.99
C HIS A 66 2.71 -0.08 -30.80
N CYS A 67 1.51 -0.56 -30.47
CA CYS A 67 0.81 -1.55 -31.27
C CYS A 67 0.23 -0.84 -32.51
N THR A 68 0.70 -1.19 -33.70
CA THR A 68 0.28 -0.52 -34.95
C THR A 68 -0.78 -1.32 -35.70
N THR A 69 -0.81 -2.64 -35.49
CA THR A 69 -1.74 -3.56 -36.17
C THR A 69 -2.91 -3.93 -35.28
N ASP A 70 -4.11 -4.02 -35.86
CA ASP A 70 -5.35 -4.45 -35.19
C ASP A 70 -5.20 -5.80 -34.46
N ALA A 71 -4.54 -6.76 -35.11
CA ALA A 71 -4.23 -8.07 -34.54
C ALA A 71 -3.28 -8.00 -33.33
N GLU A 72 -2.29 -7.10 -33.37
CA GLU A 72 -1.38 -6.89 -32.23
C GLU A 72 -2.10 -6.20 -31.08
N MET A 73 -2.92 -5.19 -31.35
CA MET A 73 -3.74 -4.51 -30.34
C MET A 73 -4.69 -5.50 -29.65
N PHE A 74 -5.39 -6.33 -30.43
CA PHE A 74 -6.28 -7.35 -29.90
C PHE A 74 -5.54 -8.38 -29.05
N THR A 75 -4.38 -8.87 -29.53
CA THR A 75 -3.58 -9.87 -28.82
C THR A 75 -3.00 -9.31 -27.51
N ALA A 76 -2.48 -8.07 -27.54
CA ALA A 76 -1.95 -7.36 -26.38
C ALA A 76 -3.03 -7.20 -25.29
N VAL A 77 -4.21 -6.73 -25.68
CA VAL A 77 -5.33 -6.53 -24.76
C VAL A 77 -5.85 -7.86 -24.22
N GLN A 78 -5.96 -8.88 -25.06
CA GLN A 78 -6.38 -10.21 -24.60
C GLN A 78 -5.37 -10.82 -23.62
N ALA A 79 -4.06 -10.65 -23.86
CA ALA A 79 -3.01 -11.09 -22.95
C ALA A 79 -3.10 -10.39 -21.59
N ALA A 80 -3.35 -9.07 -21.58
CA ALA A 80 -3.56 -8.31 -20.35
C ALA A 80 -4.78 -8.77 -19.56
N VAL A 81 -5.92 -9.00 -20.25
CA VAL A 81 -7.12 -9.54 -19.61
C VAL A 81 -6.84 -10.92 -19.02
N ALA A 82 -6.18 -11.80 -19.77
CA ALA A 82 -5.83 -13.13 -19.31
C ALA A 82 -4.93 -13.09 -18.06
N GLU A 83 -3.94 -12.19 -18.03
CA GLU A 83 -3.06 -12.02 -16.87
C GLU A 83 -3.84 -11.52 -15.64
N ILE A 84 -4.71 -10.52 -15.79
CA ILE A 84 -5.56 -10.00 -14.70
C ILE A 84 -6.50 -11.09 -14.17
N VAL A 85 -7.13 -11.87 -15.06
CA VAL A 85 -8.00 -12.99 -14.68
C VAL A 85 -7.20 -14.07 -13.96
N SER A 86 -5.98 -14.37 -14.41
CA SER A 86 -5.09 -15.34 -13.74
C SER A 86 -4.73 -14.88 -12.33
N VAL A 87 -4.44 -13.58 -12.15
CA VAL A 87 -4.22 -12.97 -10.84
C VAL A 87 -5.48 -13.07 -9.97
N MET A 88 -6.67 -12.81 -10.52
CA MET A 88 -7.95 -12.97 -9.81
C MET A 88 -8.27 -14.41 -9.40
N ALA A 89 -7.88 -15.40 -10.20
CA ALA A 89 -8.07 -16.82 -9.92
C ALA A 89 -7.12 -17.37 -8.83
N GLY A 90 -6.26 -16.53 -8.24
CA GLY A 90 -5.25 -16.97 -7.27
C GLY A 90 -3.99 -17.55 -7.93
N GLY A 91 -3.79 -17.28 -9.22
CA GLY A 91 -2.60 -17.66 -9.99
C GLY A 91 -1.35 -17.00 -9.41
N GLN A 92 -0.65 -17.76 -8.59
CA GLN A 92 0.68 -17.44 -8.11
C GLN A 92 1.63 -17.21 -9.29
N ARG A 93 2.35 -16.09 -9.23
CA ARG A 93 3.51 -15.77 -10.09
C ARG A 93 4.37 -17.03 -10.28
N PRO A 94 4.84 -17.39 -11.50
CA PRO A 94 5.89 -18.40 -11.62
C PRO A 94 7.11 -17.92 -10.81
N ALA A 95 7.64 -18.87 -10.05
CA ALA A 95 8.57 -18.67 -8.95
C ALA A 95 9.77 -17.77 -9.30
N GLY A 96 9.98 -16.75 -8.46
CA GLY A 96 11.15 -15.88 -8.50
C GLY A 96 11.41 -15.20 -7.15
N ALA A 97 11.03 -15.83 -6.04
CA ALA A 97 11.51 -15.52 -4.69
C ALA A 97 11.15 -16.68 -3.76
N PRO A 98 12.11 -17.31 -3.06
CA PRO A 98 11.79 -18.29 -2.03
C PRO A 98 11.31 -17.53 -0.80
N GLY A 99 10.16 -17.93 -0.27
CA GLY A 99 9.64 -17.34 0.95
C GLY A 99 8.19 -17.70 1.21
N ALA A 100 7.84 -18.98 1.02
CA ALA A 100 6.64 -19.50 1.64
C ALA A 100 6.81 -19.46 3.19
N PRO A 101 5.72 -19.22 3.93
CA PRO A 101 5.73 -19.09 5.38
C PRO A 101 5.86 -20.45 6.06
N PRO A 102 6.43 -20.56 7.27
CA PRO A 102 6.10 -21.66 8.16
C PRO A 102 5.01 -21.20 9.14
N ALA A 103 3.92 -21.95 9.14
CA ALA A 103 2.92 -21.93 10.19
C ALA A 103 3.48 -22.64 11.44
N ALA A 104 3.33 -21.99 12.62
CA ALA A 104 3.34 -22.54 13.98
C ALA A 104 4.64 -23.31 14.42
N PRO A 105 4.89 -23.66 15.71
CA PRO A 105 4.07 -23.58 16.92
C PRO A 105 4.77 -22.86 18.10
N GLY A 106 4.07 -22.76 19.23
CA GLY A 106 4.56 -22.09 20.43
C GLY A 106 5.86 -22.67 21.01
N ALA A 107 6.64 -21.79 21.62
CA ALA A 107 7.60 -22.12 22.65
C ALA A 107 7.81 -20.88 23.52
N ALA A 108 7.40 -20.99 24.79
CA ALA A 108 7.79 -20.09 25.84
C ALA A 108 9.32 -20.09 25.97
N TYR A 109 9.95 -18.92 26.03
CA TYR A 109 11.13 -18.77 26.88
C TYR A 109 11.12 -17.41 27.60
N PRO A 110 11.62 -17.41 28.85
CA PRO A 110 11.52 -16.33 29.82
C PRO A 110 12.74 -15.40 29.75
N GLY A 111 12.68 -14.28 30.47
CA GLY A 111 13.88 -13.57 30.89
C GLY A 111 13.95 -12.10 30.48
N ALA A 112 13.47 -11.23 31.36
CA ALA A 112 14.20 -10.00 31.71
C ALA A 112 15.62 -10.40 32.20
N PRO A 113 16.66 -9.53 32.19
CA PRO A 113 16.68 -8.11 32.58
C PRO A 113 17.47 -7.25 31.54
N ALA A 114 17.74 -5.95 31.65
CA ALA A 114 17.96 -5.10 32.80
C ALA A 114 17.71 -3.63 32.45
N SER A 115 17.16 -2.94 33.43
CA SER A 115 17.20 -1.51 33.64
C SER A 115 18.64 -0.96 33.59
N TYR A 116 18.83 0.14 32.87
CA TYR A 116 19.78 1.17 33.29
C TYR A 116 19.02 2.51 33.38
N ASN A 117 18.74 2.89 34.62
CA ASN A 117 18.47 4.27 34.98
C ASN A 117 19.77 5.05 34.78
N ALA A 118 19.74 6.12 33.98
CA ALA A 118 20.67 7.22 34.09
C ALA A 118 19.87 8.53 33.99
N VAL A 119 19.65 9.14 35.15
CA VAL A 119 19.11 10.48 35.30
C VAL A 119 20.18 11.48 34.84
N PRO A 120 19.91 12.41 33.91
CA PRO A 120 20.77 13.57 33.74
C PRO A 120 20.29 14.76 34.60
N PRO A 121 21.22 15.56 35.14
CA PRO A 121 20.98 16.63 36.12
C PRO A 121 20.35 17.91 35.52
N PRO A 122 19.87 18.85 36.38
CA PRO A 122 19.18 20.05 35.94
C PRO A 122 20.15 21.19 35.60
N GLY A 123 19.81 21.93 34.54
CA GLY A 123 20.20 23.33 34.36
C GLY A 123 21.56 23.58 33.73
N SER A 124 21.55 23.99 32.46
CA SER A 124 22.10 25.27 31.98
C SER A 124 22.18 25.23 30.46
N ALA A 125 21.34 26.02 29.78
CA ALA A 125 21.56 26.37 28.39
C ALA A 125 22.88 27.16 28.26
N PRO A 126 23.56 27.05 27.12
CA PRO A 126 23.83 28.28 26.38
C PRO A 126 23.56 28.17 24.89
N ALA A 127 23.55 29.36 24.30
CA ALA A 127 23.03 29.71 23.00
C ALA A 127 23.94 29.37 21.81
N ALA A 128 23.26 29.29 20.66
CA ALA A 128 23.70 29.73 19.33
C ALA A 128 24.95 29.10 18.69
N ALA A 129 24.71 28.30 17.65
CA ALA A 129 25.49 28.39 16.42
C ALA A 129 24.52 28.35 15.24
N ALA A 130 24.14 29.53 14.77
CA ALA A 130 23.52 29.71 13.47
C ALA A 130 24.58 29.47 12.40
N ALA A 131 24.44 28.39 11.62
CA ALA A 131 25.14 28.23 10.35
C ALA A 131 24.28 27.40 9.40
N ALA A 132 23.63 28.10 8.48
CA ALA A 132 23.18 27.65 7.16
C ALA A 132 22.45 26.30 7.08
N ALA A 133 21.14 26.30 7.36
CA ALA A 133 20.22 25.36 6.72
C ALA A 133 18.95 26.14 6.41
N GLY A 134 18.37 25.91 5.23
CA GLY A 134 17.12 26.53 4.81
C GLY A 134 15.95 26.23 5.78
N PRO A 135 14.72 26.69 5.47
CA PRO A 135 13.55 26.34 6.29
C PRO A 135 13.56 24.83 6.57
N PRO A 136 13.28 24.39 7.81
CA PRO A 136 13.25 22.97 8.13
C PRO A 136 12.30 22.29 7.13
N PRO A 137 12.67 21.12 6.58
CA PRO A 137 11.82 20.42 5.64
C PRO A 137 10.45 20.24 6.28
N GLN A 138 9.42 20.77 5.63
CA GLN A 138 8.05 20.68 6.12
C GLN A 138 7.68 19.19 6.16
N PRO A 139 7.16 18.68 7.29
CA PRO A 139 6.77 17.28 7.38
C PRO A 139 5.63 17.02 6.40
N ILE A 140 5.77 16.00 5.56
CA ILE A 140 4.70 15.56 4.67
C ILE A 140 3.68 14.78 5.50
N MET A 141 2.46 15.30 5.58
CA MET A 141 1.36 14.67 6.29
C MET A 141 0.55 13.78 5.34
N VAL A 142 0.37 12.51 5.71
CA VAL A 142 -0.47 11.56 4.99
C VAL A 142 -1.67 11.21 5.85
N PHE A 143 -2.87 11.59 5.41
CA PHE A 143 -4.11 11.31 6.12
C PHE A 143 -4.64 9.92 5.76
N VAL A 144 -4.84 9.10 6.79
CA VAL A 144 -5.47 7.79 6.65
C VAL A 144 -6.99 8.02 6.66
N ASN A 145 -7.60 8.07 5.47
CA ASN A 145 -9.02 8.40 5.27
C ASN A 145 -9.97 7.27 5.72
N ILE A 146 -9.94 6.93 7.01
CA ILE A 146 -10.81 5.94 7.64
C ILE A 146 -11.67 6.68 8.67
N GLU A 147 -12.87 7.08 8.26
CA GLU A 147 -13.74 8.00 9.01
C GLU A 147 -14.50 7.35 10.18
N SER A 148 -14.46 6.03 10.33
CA SER A 148 -14.95 5.32 11.52
C SER A 148 -14.43 3.88 11.52
N PRO A 149 -13.19 3.63 11.99
CA PRO A 149 -12.77 2.27 12.22
C PRO A 149 -13.66 1.65 13.32
N PRO A 150 -14.17 0.42 13.15
CA PRO A 150 -14.85 -0.26 14.24
C PRO A 150 -13.94 -0.31 15.47
N PRO A 151 -14.47 -0.27 16.71
CA PRO A 151 -13.66 -0.18 17.93
C PRO A 151 -12.64 -1.32 18.08
N GLU A 152 -12.89 -2.47 17.46
CA GLU A 152 -11.96 -3.61 17.41
C GLU A 152 -10.82 -3.45 16.39
N PHE A 153 -11.00 -2.54 15.43
CA PHE A 153 -10.01 -2.18 14.45
C PHE A 153 -9.03 -1.21 15.08
N ASN A 154 -8.04 -1.78 15.79
CA ASN A 154 -6.90 -1.09 16.36
C ASN A 154 -6.01 -0.50 15.24
N LEU A 155 -6.52 0.52 14.57
CA LEU A 155 -5.88 1.27 13.50
C LEU A 155 -4.44 1.70 13.83
N PRO A 156 -4.14 2.27 15.02
CA PRO A 156 -2.77 2.66 15.34
C PRO A 156 -1.80 1.48 15.38
N GLU A 157 -2.22 0.32 15.89
CA GLU A 157 -1.40 -0.89 15.90
C GLU A 157 -1.18 -1.44 14.49
N ARG A 158 -2.19 -1.36 13.63
CA ARG A 158 -2.10 -1.79 12.24
C ARG A 158 -1.16 -0.91 11.42
N ILE A 159 -1.16 0.40 11.67
CA ILE A 159 -0.23 1.34 11.02
C ILE A 159 1.20 1.16 11.55
N LYS A 160 1.35 0.94 12.87
CA LYS A 160 2.66 0.68 13.50
C LYS A 160 3.27 -0.65 13.08
N GLY A 161 2.43 -1.67 12.90
CA GLY A 161 2.85 -3.06 12.80
C GLY A 161 3.29 -3.62 14.15
N PRO A 162 3.50 -4.95 14.24
CA PRO A 162 3.93 -5.61 15.47
C PRO A 162 5.26 -5.01 15.95
N GLY A 163 5.30 -4.55 17.19
CA GLY A 163 6.49 -3.89 17.76
C GLY A 163 6.93 -2.61 17.05
N GLY A 164 6.08 -1.99 16.21
CA GLY A 164 6.46 -0.81 15.42
C GLY A 164 7.26 -1.13 14.15
N ALA A 165 7.34 -2.40 13.74
CA ALA A 165 8.18 -2.85 12.63
C ALA A 165 7.90 -2.13 11.30
N TYR A 166 6.65 -1.70 11.03
CA TYR A 166 6.31 -1.04 9.76
C TYR A 166 6.84 0.38 9.72
N LEU A 167 6.58 1.18 10.75
CA LEU A 167 7.11 2.54 10.84
C LEU A 167 8.64 2.52 10.97
N GLY A 168 9.21 1.54 11.68
CA GLY A 168 10.65 1.34 11.78
C GLY A 168 11.28 1.00 10.43
N HIS A 169 10.62 0.17 9.62
CA HIS A 169 11.09 -0.16 8.28
C HIS A 169 11.07 1.04 7.34
N ILE A 170 10.02 1.87 7.37
CA ILE A 170 9.98 3.11 6.59
C ILE A 170 11.14 4.01 7.02
N GLN A 171 11.28 4.28 8.32
CA GLN A 171 12.35 5.12 8.86
C GLN A 171 13.76 4.64 8.46
N THR A 172 13.99 3.32 8.52
CA THR A 172 15.29 2.72 8.18
C THR A 172 15.56 2.76 6.68
N THR A 173 14.52 2.56 5.86
CA THR A 173 14.64 2.48 4.40
C THR A 173 14.79 3.86 3.76
N THR A 174 14.06 4.86 4.27
CA THR A 174 14.05 6.21 3.70
C THR A 174 14.98 7.18 4.44
N GLY A 175 15.46 6.81 5.63
CA GLY A 175 16.21 7.70 6.51
C GLY A 175 15.37 8.86 7.08
N THR A 176 14.04 8.84 6.88
CA THR A 176 13.14 9.92 7.31
C THR A 176 12.50 9.59 8.65
N LEU A 177 12.32 10.60 9.51
CA LEU A 177 11.53 10.45 10.73
C LEU A 177 10.04 10.26 10.36
N VAL A 178 9.44 9.15 10.81
CA VAL A 178 8.02 8.87 10.59
C VAL A 178 7.31 8.86 11.93
N GLN A 179 6.28 9.70 12.05
CA GLN A 179 5.50 9.82 13.28
C GLN A 179 4.02 9.62 13.00
N LEU A 180 3.39 8.71 13.75
CA LEU A 180 1.95 8.55 13.75
C LEU A 180 1.31 9.56 14.73
N ARG A 181 0.40 10.39 14.23
CA ARG A 181 -0.32 11.43 14.98
C ARG A 181 -1.84 11.23 14.82
N GLY A 182 -2.62 11.69 15.81
CA GLY A 182 -4.08 11.63 15.81
C GLY A 182 -4.68 10.65 16.83
N ARG A 183 -6.01 10.57 16.91
CA ARG A 183 -6.75 9.72 17.89
C ARG A 183 -6.25 8.27 17.88
N GLY A 184 -5.90 7.76 19.07
CA GLY A 184 -5.37 6.41 19.26
C GLY A 184 -3.85 6.27 19.07
N SER A 185 -3.15 7.34 18.66
CA SER A 185 -1.69 7.35 18.59
C SER A 185 -1.13 7.73 19.95
N VAL A 186 -0.46 6.80 20.64
CA VAL A 186 0.20 7.01 21.96
C VAL A 186 1.39 7.99 21.93
N SER A 187 1.45 8.90 20.96
CA SER A 187 2.50 9.91 20.83
C SER A 187 1.82 11.27 20.76
N MET A 188 2.00 12.03 21.85
CA MET A 188 1.54 13.39 22.16
C MET A 188 0.74 14.11 21.07
N GLU A 189 -0.43 14.60 21.46
CA GLU A 189 -1.26 15.55 20.74
C GLU A 189 -0.41 16.67 20.11
N GLY A 190 -0.54 16.87 18.80
CA GLY A 190 -0.04 18.06 18.09
C GLY A 190 -1.19 19.07 17.97
N PRO A 191 -0.91 20.38 17.98
CA PRO A 191 -1.87 21.41 18.37
C PRO A 191 -3.05 21.51 17.40
N ASP A 192 -4.17 21.95 17.96
CA ASP A 192 -5.44 22.27 17.30
C ASP A 192 -5.27 23.22 16.10
#